data_AF-A0A024FJI3-F1
#
_entry.id   AF-A0A024FJI3-F1
#
_cell.length_a   1.000
_cell.length_b   1.000
_cell.length_c   1.000
_cell.angle_alpha   90.00
_cell.angle_beta   90.00
_cell.angle_gamma   90.00
#
_symmetry.space_group_name_H-M   'P 1'
#
loop_
_entity.id
_entity.type
_entity.pdbx_description
1 polymer ?
#
loop_
_entity_poly.entity_id
_entity_poly.type
_entity_poly.pdbx_seq_one_letter_code
_entity_poly.pdbx_strand_id
1 'polypeptide(L)'
;MYHSPGGYAILRPKSLPFIRRWDPGAFVNYYRDLKDFGSFKQANIYIFPIFMWFKDNSFFEATLTPTWQNINFNFSPLGVAIDQGNHRYTRYLLRYNTDQSKKFSLGTRFNFGNFYNGTQNTLTGSLRYAPLPNISFTATYEHNNINGLGLLNEDLEIDLYSANLRLALNPRVQLSSFYQ
;
A
#
# COMPACT_ATOMS: atom_id res chain seq x y z
N MET A 1 -0.91 22.43 2.05
CA MET A 1 0.30 22.29 1.20
C MET A 1 0.98 20.97 1.53
N TYR A 2 1.47 20.24 0.52
CA TYR A 2 2.15 18.95 0.68
C TYR A 2 3.63 19.11 0.36
N HIS A 3 4.50 18.65 1.27
CA HIS A 3 5.95 18.63 1.06
C HIS A 3 6.46 17.19 1.23
N SER A 4 7.37 16.76 0.36
CA SER A 4 7.95 15.41 0.38
C SER A 4 9.46 15.43 0.10
N PRO A 5 10.30 16.14 0.90
CA PRO A 5 11.74 16.05 0.74
C PRO A 5 12.23 14.63 1.04
N GLY A 6 13.19 14.16 0.26
CA GLY A 6 13.79 12.86 0.45
C GLY A 6 14.78 12.49 -0.64
N GLY A 7 15.23 11.25 -0.60
CA GLY A 7 16.21 10.73 -1.52
C GLY A 7 16.34 9.23 -1.42
N TYR A 8 17.01 8.66 -2.41
CA TYR A 8 17.30 7.24 -2.48
C TYR A 8 18.64 7.04 -3.19
N ALA A 9 19.31 5.94 -2.88
CA ALA A 9 20.48 5.48 -3.60
C ALA A 9 20.06 4.50 -4.70
N ILE A 10 20.79 4.45 -5.81
CA ILE A 10 20.59 3.42 -6.84
C ILE A 10 21.80 2.49 -6.81
N LEU A 11 21.60 1.30 -6.28
CA LEU A 11 22.65 0.30 -6.11
C LEU A 11 22.49 -0.84 -7.12
N ARG A 12 23.61 -1.31 -7.65
CA ARG A 12 23.68 -2.48 -8.56
C ARG A 12 24.72 -3.47 -8.02
N PRO A 13 24.38 -4.25 -6.98
CA PRO A 13 25.35 -5.09 -6.28
C PRO A 13 25.87 -6.21 -7.19
N LYS A 14 27.19 -6.28 -7.39
CA LYS A 14 27.83 -7.33 -8.22
C LYS A 14 27.85 -8.70 -7.54
N SER A 15 27.87 -8.74 -6.20
CA SER A 15 27.87 -9.97 -5.40
C SER A 15 26.53 -10.70 -5.35
N LEU A 16 25.43 -10.03 -5.69
CA LEU A 16 24.08 -10.59 -5.69
C LEU A 16 23.55 -10.60 -7.13
N PRO A 17 23.96 -11.57 -7.97
CA PRO A 17 23.73 -11.52 -9.41
C PRO A 17 22.25 -11.64 -9.81
N PHE A 18 21.36 -12.04 -8.90
CA PHE A 18 19.91 -12.10 -9.13
C PHE A 18 19.23 -10.73 -8.97
N ILE A 19 19.85 -9.79 -8.25
CA ILE A 19 19.36 -8.42 -8.08
C ILE A 19 19.83 -7.58 -9.25
N ARG A 20 18.89 -6.99 -10.00
CA ARG A 20 19.20 -6.05 -11.08
C ARG A 20 19.48 -4.65 -10.53
N ARG A 21 18.67 -4.23 -9.56
CA ARG A 21 18.73 -2.88 -8.98
C ARG A 21 18.13 -2.88 -7.57
N TRP A 22 18.76 -2.18 -6.64
CA TRP A 22 18.26 -1.96 -5.29
C TRP A 22 18.25 -0.45 -5.00
N ASP A 23 17.07 0.08 -4.68
CA ASP A 23 16.82 1.51 -4.56
C ASP A 23 16.46 1.93 -3.11
N PRO A 24 17.32 1.74 -2.10
CA PRO A 24 16.96 2.09 -0.72
C PRO A 24 16.85 3.62 -0.54
N GLY A 25 15.89 4.07 0.27
CA GLY A 25 15.73 5.49 0.54
C GLY A 25 14.67 5.84 1.58
N ALA A 26 14.41 7.14 1.68
CA ALA A 26 13.38 7.69 2.54
C ALA A 26 12.83 9.01 2.00
N PHE A 27 11.55 9.26 2.27
CA PHE A 27 10.87 10.54 2.03
C PHE A 27 10.13 10.98 3.28
N VAL A 28 10.21 12.27 3.62
CA VAL A 28 9.45 12.87 4.73
C VAL A 28 8.22 13.53 4.14
N ASN A 29 7.02 13.02 4.41
CA ASN A 29 5.79 13.62 3.94
C ASN A 29 5.19 14.49 5.04
N TYR A 30 4.94 15.75 4.72
CA TYR A 30 4.42 16.72 5.67
C TYR A 30 3.20 17.44 5.08
N TYR A 31 2.09 17.39 5.84
CA TYR A 31 0.80 17.93 5.43
C TYR A 31 0.46 19.15 6.29
N ARG A 32 0.34 20.32 5.64
CA ARG A 32 -0.12 21.58 6.26
C ARG A 32 -1.51 21.97 5.79
N ASP A 33 -2.33 22.45 6.72
CA ASP A 33 -3.54 23.21 6.42
C ASP A 33 -3.15 24.60 5.87
N LEU A 34 -3.96 25.14 4.96
CA LEU A 34 -3.79 26.47 4.38
C LEU A 34 -4.58 27.55 5.15
N LYS A 35 -5.55 27.15 5.98
CA LYS A 35 -6.45 28.08 6.71
C LYS A 35 -5.98 28.41 8.12
N ASP A 36 -5.20 27.53 8.74
CA ASP A 36 -4.71 27.69 10.10
C ASP A 36 -3.22 27.32 10.16
N PHE A 37 -2.35 28.35 10.14
CA PHE A 37 -0.90 28.19 10.05
C PHE A 37 -0.25 27.67 11.36
N GLY A 38 -0.99 27.63 12.47
CA GLY A 38 -0.46 27.31 13.80
C GLY A 38 -0.54 25.83 14.22
N SER A 39 -1.40 25.01 13.60
CA SER A 39 -1.68 23.66 14.08
C SER A 39 -1.09 22.54 13.20
N PHE A 40 -0.21 21.71 13.79
CA PHE A 40 0.28 20.48 13.16
C PHE A 40 -0.88 19.51 12.94
N LYS A 41 -1.05 18.98 11.73
CA LYS A 41 -2.09 17.99 11.39
C LYS A 41 -1.52 16.60 11.19
N GLN A 42 -0.56 16.45 10.28
CA GLN A 42 0.00 15.13 9.99
C GLN A 42 1.39 15.22 9.37
N ALA A 43 2.25 14.27 9.74
CA ALA A 43 3.49 13.97 9.07
C ALA A 43 3.72 12.46 9.07
N ASN A 44 4.44 11.97 8.08
CA ASN A 44 5.00 10.63 8.12
C ASN A 44 6.39 10.62 7.48
N ILE A 45 7.16 9.58 7.75
CA ILE A 45 8.41 9.31 7.05
C ILE A 45 8.25 7.98 6.34
N TYR A 46 8.23 7.99 5.02
CA TYR A 46 8.21 6.78 4.21
C TYR A 46 9.64 6.27 4.02
N ILE A 47 10.00 5.19 4.71
CA ILE A 47 11.35 4.59 4.66
C ILE A 47 11.24 3.26 3.93
N PHE A 48 12.00 3.08 2.87
CA PHE A 48 11.99 1.89 2.03
C PHE A 48 13.41 1.33 1.95
N PRO A 49 13.90 0.64 3.01
CA PRO A 49 15.23 0.07 3.02
C PRO A 49 15.39 -1.04 1.97
N ILE A 50 14.29 -1.70 1.60
CA ILE A 50 14.29 -2.73 0.56
C ILE A 50 13.35 -2.28 -0.53
N PHE A 51 13.90 -2.03 -1.71
CA PHE A 51 13.17 -1.69 -2.93
C PHE A 51 13.94 -2.29 -4.10
N MET A 52 13.70 -3.57 -4.37
CA MET A 52 14.56 -4.39 -5.22
C MET A 52 13.83 -4.82 -6.48
N TRP A 53 14.52 -4.65 -7.60
CA TRP A 53 14.16 -5.20 -8.90
C TRP A 53 15.08 -6.37 -9.19
N PHE A 54 14.51 -7.52 -9.47
CA PHE A 54 15.26 -8.71 -9.83
C PHE A 54 15.43 -8.81 -11.35
N LYS A 55 16.35 -9.67 -11.78
CA LYS A 55 16.63 -9.88 -13.23
C LYS A 55 15.49 -10.53 -13.99
N ASP A 56 14.64 -11.30 -13.31
CA ASP A 56 13.46 -11.95 -13.88
C ASP A 56 12.24 -11.01 -13.96
N ASN A 57 12.43 -9.70 -13.77
CA ASN A 57 11.40 -8.66 -13.68
C ASN A 57 10.47 -8.76 -12.46
N SER A 58 10.74 -9.65 -11.49
CA SER A 58 10.06 -9.58 -10.21
C SER A 58 10.54 -8.38 -9.39
N PHE A 59 9.72 -8.00 -8.40
CA PHE A 59 9.93 -6.86 -7.54
C PHE A 59 9.63 -7.22 -6.10
N PHE A 60 10.50 -6.82 -5.17
CA PHE A 60 10.27 -6.94 -3.74
C PHE A 60 10.51 -5.62 -3.03
N GLU A 61 9.62 -5.28 -2.10
CA GLU A 61 9.67 -4.08 -1.31
C GLU A 61 9.36 -4.38 0.15
N ALA A 62 10.15 -3.80 1.04
CA ALA A 62 9.87 -3.72 2.46
C ALA A 62 10.01 -2.28 2.91
N THR A 63 8.96 -1.74 3.54
CA THR A 63 8.92 -0.35 3.99
C THR A 63 8.40 -0.26 5.41
N LEU A 64 8.76 0.85 6.07
CA LEU A 64 8.17 1.29 7.32
C LEU A 64 7.80 2.76 7.22
N THR A 65 6.67 3.11 7.82
CA THR A 65 6.09 4.45 7.75
C THR A 65 5.63 4.89 9.15
N PRO A 66 6.56 5.41 9.98
CA PRO A 66 6.18 6.14 11.20
C PRO A 66 5.34 7.36 10.83
N THR A 67 4.21 7.50 11.50
CA THR A 67 3.20 8.53 11.26
C THR A 67 2.87 9.23 12.57
N TRP A 68 2.79 10.55 12.51
CA TRP A 68 2.31 11.44 13.57
C TRP A 68 1.10 12.18 13.04
N GLN A 69 -0.03 12.07 13.73
CA GLN A 69 -1.27 12.70 13.33
C GLN A 69 -1.92 13.35 14.55
N ASN A 70 -2.40 14.58 14.39
CA ASN A 70 -3.20 15.27 15.38
C ASN A 70 -4.63 15.39 14.84
N ILE A 71 -5.55 14.69 15.50
CA ILE A 71 -6.97 14.70 15.16
C ILE A 71 -7.66 15.66 16.12
N ASN A 72 -8.11 16.81 15.62
CA ASN A 72 -8.78 17.83 16.42
C ASN A 72 -10.26 18.03 16.02
N PHE A 73 -10.84 17.01 15.39
CA PHE A 73 -12.21 16.98 14.91
C PHE A 73 -12.78 15.57 15.06
N ASN A 74 -14.10 15.43 15.05
CA ASN A 74 -14.74 14.12 15.09
C ASN A 74 -14.38 13.32 13.84
N PHE A 75 -13.71 12.19 14.03
CA PHE A 75 -13.20 11.35 12.95
C PHE A 75 -13.64 9.91 13.19
N SER A 76 -14.43 9.38 12.26
CA SER A 76 -15.01 8.03 12.36
C SER A 76 -14.78 7.21 11.08
N PRO A 77 -13.54 6.77 10.81
CA PRO A 77 -13.26 5.87 9.69
C PRO A 77 -14.04 4.57 9.86
N LEU A 78 -14.69 4.09 8.78
CA LEU A 78 -15.49 2.86 8.78
C LEU A 78 -16.62 2.84 9.84
N GLY A 79 -17.07 4.01 10.30
CA GLY A 79 -18.06 4.14 11.37
C GLY A 79 -17.50 4.05 12.80
N VAL A 80 -16.22 3.72 12.97
CA VAL A 80 -15.58 3.60 14.29
C VAL A 80 -15.03 4.96 14.74
N ALA A 81 -15.54 5.49 15.85
CA ALA A 81 -15.09 6.78 16.38
C ALA A 81 -13.67 6.70 16.96
N ILE A 82 -12.76 7.52 16.44
CA ILE A 82 -11.38 7.64 16.92
C ILE A 82 -11.29 8.81 17.90
N ASP A 83 -10.52 8.63 18.97
CA ASP A 83 -10.29 9.69 19.94
C ASP A 83 -9.57 10.89 19.32
N GLN A 84 -9.95 12.09 19.77
CA GLN A 84 -9.25 13.30 19.39
C GLN A 84 -7.90 13.37 20.12
N GLY A 85 -6.87 13.85 19.44
CA GLY A 85 -5.56 14.06 20.01
C GLY A 85 -4.42 13.58 19.12
N ASN A 86 -3.28 13.35 19.76
CA ASN A 86 -2.04 13.00 19.08
C ASN A 86 -1.88 11.49 18.96
N HIS A 87 -1.99 10.99 17.74
CA HIS A 87 -1.74 9.60 17.37
C HIS A 87 -0.35 9.43 16.80
N ARG A 88 0.35 8.40 17.25
CA ARG A 88 1.68 8.03 16.75
C ARG A 88 1.71 6.53 16.52
N TYR A 89 1.93 6.13 15.28
CA TYR A 89 1.91 4.73 14.91
C TYR A 89 2.88 4.47 13.75
N THR A 90 3.34 3.23 13.63
CA THR A 90 4.21 2.81 12.53
C THR A 90 3.51 1.72 11.74
N ARG A 91 3.44 1.92 10.42
CA ARG A 91 2.96 0.92 9.46
C ARG A 91 4.14 0.26 8.78
N TYR A 92 4.05 -1.02 8.52
CA TYR A 92 5.01 -1.79 7.74
C TYR A 92 4.34 -2.31 6.48
N LEU A 93 5.08 -2.36 5.38
CA LEU A 93 4.62 -2.91 4.12
C LEU A 93 5.63 -3.95 3.65
N LEU A 94 5.15 -5.14 3.32
CA LEU A 94 5.87 -6.10 2.50
C LEU A 94 5.11 -6.25 1.19
N ARG A 95 5.82 -6.24 0.07
CA ARG A 95 5.22 -6.41 -1.25
C ARG A 95 6.12 -7.24 -2.13
N TYR A 96 5.53 -8.21 -2.81
CA TYR A 96 6.19 -8.98 -3.85
C TYR A 96 5.33 -9.01 -5.10
N ASN A 97 5.93 -8.82 -6.27
CA ASN A 97 5.25 -9.01 -7.54
C ASN A 97 6.16 -9.82 -8.45
N THR A 98 5.61 -10.79 -9.15
CA THR A 98 6.31 -11.40 -10.29
C THR A 98 6.31 -10.46 -11.49
N ASP A 99 6.92 -10.87 -12.59
CA ASP A 99 6.84 -10.15 -13.86
C ASP A 99 5.38 -9.96 -14.32
N GLN A 100 4.90 -8.73 -14.27
CA GLN A 100 3.53 -8.36 -14.62
C GLN A 100 3.27 -8.33 -16.14
N SER A 101 4.33 -8.44 -16.96
CA SER A 101 4.22 -8.53 -18.42
C SER A 101 3.93 -9.94 -18.91
N LYS A 102 4.13 -10.97 -18.06
CA LYS A 102 3.87 -12.37 -18.42
C LYS A 102 2.37 -12.67 -18.51
N LYS A 103 2.05 -13.74 -19.24
CA LYS A 103 0.67 -14.27 -19.34
C LYS A 103 0.08 -14.60 -17.97
N PHE A 104 0.91 -15.01 -17.03
CA PHE A 104 0.52 -15.25 -15.65
C PHE A 104 1.38 -14.39 -14.74
N SER A 105 0.75 -13.65 -13.84
CA SER A 105 1.44 -12.85 -12.83
C SER A 105 0.75 -12.91 -11.47
N LEU A 106 1.58 -12.87 -10.43
CA LEU A 106 1.18 -12.88 -9.03
C LEU A 106 1.61 -11.56 -8.39
N GLY A 107 0.77 -11.02 -7.51
CA GLY A 107 1.12 -9.96 -6.58
C GLY A 107 0.71 -10.35 -5.17
N THR A 108 1.56 -10.05 -4.19
CA THR A 108 1.22 -10.13 -2.78
C THR A 108 1.64 -8.85 -2.07
N ARG A 109 0.79 -8.41 -1.15
CA ARG A 109 1.01 -7.22 -0.32
C ARG A 109 0.54 -7.52 1.09
N PHE A 110 1.38 -7.24 2.08
CA PHE A 110 1.04 -7.35 3.48
C PHE A 110 1.35 -6.03 4.17
N ASN A 111 0.32 -5.36 4.69
CA ASN A 111 0.43 -4.09 5.39
C ASN A 111 0.02 -4.30 6.84
N PHE A 112 0.93 -4.08 7.79
CA PHE A 112 0.71 -4.45 9.18
C PHE A 112 1.27 -3.41 10.15
N GLY A 113 0.91 -3.51 11.42
CA GLY A 113 1.40 -2.66 12.50
C GLY A 113 0.31 -1.85 13.18
N ASN A 114 0.73 -0.82 13.90
CA ASN A 114 -0.19 0.03 14.66
C ASN A 114 -1.06 0.88 13.74
N PHE A 115 -2.28 1.15 14.16
CA PHE A 115 -3.26 1.95 13.42
C PHE A 115 -4.11 2.74 14.41
N TYR A 116 -3.81 4.04 14.55
CA TYR A 116 -4.33 4.88 15.64
C TYR A 116 -4.05 4.25 17.01
N ASN A 117 -5.08 4.00 17.82
CA ASN A 117 -4.99 3.34 19.12
C ASN A 117 -4.97 1.80 19.05
N GLY A 118 -5.18 1.22 17.87
CA GLY A 118 -5.26 -0.22 17.66
C GLY A 118 -4.16 -0.77 16.76
N THR A 119 -4.45 -1.93 16.16
CA THR A 119 -3.62 -2.57 15.14
C THR A 119 -4.45 -2.86 13.90
N GLN A 120 -3.80 -2.88 12.74
CA GLN A 120 -4.44 -3.29 11.49
C GLN A 120 -3.47 -4.14 10.68
N ASN A 121 -3.94 -5.30 10.23
CA ASN A 121 -3.23 -6.21 9.37
C ASN A 121 -4.07 -6.44 8.10
N THR A 122 -3.49 -6.14 6.95
CA THR A 122 -4.14 -6.29 5.65
C THR A 122 -3.26 -7.14 4.76
N LEU A 123 -3.75 -8.32 4.37
CA LEU A 123 -3.12 -9.20 3.40
C LEU A 123 -3.91 -9.12 2.09
N THR A 124 -3.24 -8.74 1.01
CA THR A 124 -3.81 -8.76 -0.34
C THR A 124 -3.01 -9.71 -1.22
N GLY A 125 -3.69 -10.68 -1.82
CA GLY A 125 -3.16 -11.54 -2.88
C GLY A 125 -3.86 -11.25 -4.20
N SER A 126 -3.10 -11.16 -5.30
CA SER A 126 -3.64 -10.98 -6.64
C SER A 126 -3.05 -11.95 -7.64
N LEU A 127 -3.92 -12.48 -8.48
CA LEU A 127 -3.61 -13.38 -9.58
C LEU A 127 -4.12 -12.76 -10.87
N ARG A 128 -3.26 -12.68 -11.88
CA ARG A 128 -3.63 -12.20 -13.21
C ARG A 128 -3.27 -13.23 -14.26
N TYR A 129 -4.23 -13.51 -15.13
CA TYR A 129 -4.06 -14.31 -16.33
C TYR A 129 -4.44 -13.51 -17.58
N ALA A 130 -3.47 -13.25 -18.43
CA ALA A 130 -3.61 -12.52 -19.69
C ALA A 130 -2.99 -13.31 -20.84
N PRO A 131 -3.70 -14.31 -21.41
CA PRO A 131 -3.17 -15.15 -22.47
C PRO A 131 -2.85 -14.38 -23.76
N LEU A 132 -3.60 -13.30 -23.98
CA LEU A 132 -3.46 -12.36 -25.09
C LEU A 132 -3.45 -10.92 -24.55
N PRO A 133 -2.82 -9.95 -25.24
CA PRO A 133 -2.85 -8.54 -24.81
C PRO A 133 -4.26 -7.97 -24.65
N ASN A 134 -5.21 -8.53 -25.40
CA ASN A 134 -6.60 -8.09 -25.49
C ASN A 134 -7.52 -8.77 -24.47
N ILE A 135 -7.05 -9.78 -23.73
CA ILE A 135 -7.85 -10.53 -22.77
C ILE A 135 -7.07 -10.60 -21.47
N SER A 136 -7.63 -10.10 -20.37
CA SER A 136 -7.07 -10.33 -19.05
C SER A 136 -8.14 -10.59 -18.02
N PHE A 137 -7.89 -11.60 -17.21
CA PHE A 137 -8.64 -11.91 -16.02
C PHE A 137 -7.76 -11.61 -14.81
N THR A 138 -8.33 -10.99 -13.79
CA THR A 138 -7.67 -10.75 -12.50
C THR A 138 -8.60 -11.21 -11.39
N ALA A 139 -8.05 -11.97 -10.45
CA ALA A 139 -8.69 -12.30 -9.18
C ALA A 139 -7.86 -11.70 -8.03
N THR A 140 -8.53 -11.14 -7.05
CA THR A 140 -7.91 -10.55 -5.86
C THR A 140 -8.63 -11.06 -4.62
N TYR A 141 -7.85 -11.35 -3.59
CA TYR A 141 -8.34 -11.60 -2.25
C TYR A 141 -7.70 -10.59 -1.31
N GLU A 142 -8.50 -9.92 -0.49
CA GLU A 142 -8.03 -9.05 0.59
C GLU A 142 -8.64 -9.52 1.91
N HIS A 143 -7.78 -9.75 2.89
CA HIS A 143 -8.16 -10.01 4.27
C HIS A 143 -7.71 -8.83 5.11
N ASN A 144 -8.64 -8.16 5.78
CA ASN A 144 -8.39 -7.01 6.64
C ASN A 144 -8.84 -7.35 8.05
N ASN A 145 -7.91 -7.29 9.01
CA ASN A 145 -8.17 -7.53 10.41
C ASN A 145 -7.67 -6.32 11.21
N ILE A 146 -8.60 -5.68 11.91
CA ILE A 146 -8.38 -4.52 12.77
C ILE A 146 -8.73 -4.95 14.18
N ASN A 147 -7.86 -4.65 15.15
CA ASN A 147 -8.12 -4.96 16.56
C ASN A 147 -7.96 -3.74 17.45
N GLY A 148 -8.89 -3.58 18.39
CA GLY A 148 -8.86 -2.54 19.42
C GLY A 148 -8.93 -1.13 18.87
N LEU A 149 -9.75 -0.88 17.84
CA LEU A 149 -9.84 0.43 17.20
C LEU A 149 -10.85 1.35 17.89
N GLY A 150 -10.48 2.63 18.00
CA GLY A 150 -11.38 3.69 18.44
C GLY A 150 -11.73 3.65 19.92
N LEU A 151 -12.66 4.51 20.31
CA LEU A 151 -13.08 4.72 21.70
C LEU A 151 -13.70 3.47 22.34
N LEU A 152 -14.32 2.63 21.52
CA LEU A 152 -15.01 1.41 21.95
C LEU A 152 -14.13 0.15 21.85
N ASN A 153 -12.86 0.29 21.43
CA ASN A 153 -11.93 -0.83 21.19
C ASN A 153 -12.56 -1.93 20.30
N GLU A 154 -13.08 -1.52 19.14
CA GLU A 154 -13.77 -2.42 18.22
C GLU A 154 -12.78 -3.29 17.44
N ASP A 155 -13.13 -4.56 17.29
CA ASP A 155 -12.46 -5.51 16.41
C ASP A 155 -13.29 -5.66 15.12
N LEU A 156 -12.63 -5.52 13.96
CA LEU A 156 -13.27 -5.62 12.65
C LEU A 156 -12.49 -6.59 11.77
N GLU A 157 -13.21 -7.51 11.16
CA GLU A 157 -12.65 -8.46 10.19
C GLU A 157 -13.45 -8.38 8.89
N ILE A 158 -12.75 -8.22 7.78
CA ILE A 158 -13.35 -8.06 6.46
C ILE A 158 -12.55 -8.90 5.47
N ASP A 159 -13.25 -9.82 4.82
CA ASP A 159 -12.73 -10.54 3.65
C ASP A 159 -13.39 -9.99 2.39
N LEU A 160 -12.56 -9.73 1.38
CA LEU A 160 -12.98 -9.20 0.09
C LEU A 160 -12.45 -10.06 -1.04
N TYR A 161 -13.35 -10.52 -1.89
CA TYR A 161 -13.02 -11.26 -3.09
C TYR A 161 -13.41 -10.42 -4.29
N SER A 162 -12.47 -10.18 -5.19
CA SER A 162 -12.75 -9.40 -6.39
C SER A 162 -12.33 -10.15 -7.63
N ALA A 163 -13.17 -10.10 -8.66
CA ALA A 163 -12.88 -10.63 -9.98
C ALA A 163 -13.07 -9.54 -11.03
N ASN A 164 -12.12 -9.44 -11.95
CA ASN A 164 -12.15 -8.48 -13.05
C ASN A 164 -11.85 -9.18 -14.36
N LEU A 165 -12.71 -8.98 -15.36
CA LEU A 165 -12.51 -9.43 -16.72
C LEU A 165 -12.39 -8.22 -17.64
N ARG A 166 -11.31 -8.17 -18.42
CA ARG A 166 -11.05 -7.15 -19.43
C ARG A 166 -10.93 -7.79 -20.79
N LEU A 167 -11.75 -7.34 -21.73
CA LEU A 167 -11.75 -7.77 -23.14
C LEU A 167 -11.64 -6.54 -24.03
N ALA A 168 -10.64 -6.50 -24.92
CA ALA A 168 -10.47 -5.43 -25.89
C ALA A 168 -10.63 -5.97 -27.30
N LEU A 169 -11.70 -5.57 -28.01
CA LEU A 169 -11.88 -5.95 -29.41
C LEU A 169 -10.83 -5.28 -30.29
N ASN A 170 -10.53 -4.01 -30.01
CA ASN A 170 -9.48 -3.22 -30.64
C ASN A 170 -9.08 -2.07 -29.68
N PRO A 171 -8.07 -1.25 -30.00
CA PRO A 171 -7.64 -0.14 -29.13
C PRO A 171 -8.72 0.92 -28.84
N ARG A 172 -9.84 0.93 -29.58
CA ARG A 172 -10.95 1.87 -29.43
C ARG A 172 -12.15 1.29 -28.66
N VAL A 173 -12.27 -0.04 -28.57
CA VAL A 173 -13.42 -0.72 -27.97
C VAL A 173 -12.95 -1.76 -26.96
N GLN A 174 -13.32 -1.55 -25.70
CA GLN A 174 -12.98 -2.41 -24.58
C GLN A 174 -14.18 -2.60 -23.66
N LEU A 175 -14.43 -3.84 -23.27
CA LEU A 175 -15.36 -4.24 -22.22
C LEU A 175 -14.57 -4.56 -20.94
N SER A 176 -15.04 -4.05 -19.81
CA SER A 176 -14.52 -4.43 -18.49
C SER A 176 -15.69 -4.79 -17.58
N SER A 177 -15.61 -5.92 -16.91
CA SER A 177 -16.59 -6.39 -15.93
C SER A 177 -15.90 -6.62 -14.60
N PHE A 178 -16.50 -6.13 -13.53
CA PHE A 178 -15.96 -6.17 -12.18
C PHE A 178 -17.01 -6.69 -11.21
N TYR A 179 -16.60 -7.57 -10.30
CA TYR A 179 -17.44 -8.12 -9.22
C TYR A 179 -16.65 -8.11 -7.92
N GLN A 180 -17.31 -7.71 -6.83
CA GLN A 180 -16.77 -7.60 -5.47
C GLN A 180 -17.89 -7.85 -4.46
#